data_AF-A0A538L362-F1
#
_entry.id   AF-A0A538L362-F1
#
_cell.length_a   1.000
_cell.length_b   1.000
_cell.length_c   1.000
_cell.angle_alpha   90.00
_cell.angle_beta   90.00
_cell.angle_gamma   90.00
#
_symmetry.space_group_name_H-M   'P 1'
#
loop_
_entity.id
_entity.type
_entity.pdbx_description
1 polymer ?
#
loop_
_entity_poly.entity_id
_entity_poly.type
_entity_poly.pdbx_seq_one_letter_code
_entity_poly.pdbx_strand_id
1 'polypeptide(L)' 'DGALYVSGSGTLVRAMLADGLVDELHLFVYPVTLGSGKRLFADGGTAAKLALTDTEAYDSGVVHLAYRRAE' A
#
# COMPACT_ATOMS: atom_id res chain seq x y z
N ASP A 1 23.38 5.86 -1.99
CA ASP A 1 22.14 6.11 -1.25
C ASP A 1 21.06 6.60 -2.18
N GLY A 2 20.05 5.77 -2.39
CA GLY A 2 18.91 6.12 -3.22
C GLY A 2 17.69 5.37 -2.72
N ALA A 3 16.55 6.05 -2.71
CA ALA A 3 15.27 5.40 -2.47
C ALA A 3 14.77 4.79 -3.79
N LEU A 4 14.21 3.59 -3.72
CA LEU A 4 13.48 2.99 -4.82
C LEU A 4 11.98 3.15 -4.58
N TYR A 5 11.30 3.85 -5.49
CA TYR A 5 9.85 3.97 -5.47
C TYR A 5 9.23 3.07 -6.53
N VAL A 6 8.31 2.21 -6.12
CA VAL A 6 7.58 1.31 -7.01
C VAL A 6 6.11 1.70 -7.01
N SER A 7 5.66 2.40 -8.05
CA SER A 7 4.24 2.74 -8.25
C SER A 7 3.41 1.55 -8.76
N GLY A 8 4.07 0.52 -9.29
CA GLY A 8 3.46 -0.68 -9.85
C GLY A 8 4.49 -1.52 -10.62
N SER A 9 4.12 -2.67 -11.18
CA SER A 9 2.78 -3.26 -11.27
C SER A 9 2.26 -3.82 -9.94
N GLY A 10 0.94 -3.96 -9.81
CA GLY A 10 0.34 -4.62 -8.63
C GLY A 10 0.83 -6.06 -8.41
N THR A 11 1.28 -6.76 -9.46
CA THR A 11 1.92 -8.07 -9.34
C THR A 11 3.27 -7.97 -8.64
N LEU A 12 4.11 -7.01 -9.04
CA LEU A 12 5.43 -6.78 -8.45
C LEU A 12 5.30 -6.36 -6.98
N VAL A 13 4.43 -5.38 -6.70
CA VAL A 13 4.22 -4.88 -5.32
C VAL A 13 3.78 -6.03 -4.39
N ARG A 14 2.90 -6.92 -4.85
CA ARG A 14 2.50 -8.10 -4.06
C ARG A 14 3.65 -9.06 -3.79
N ALA A 15 4.51 -9.33 -4.78
CA ALA A 15 5.68 -10.17 -4.58
C ALA A 15 6.63 -9.54 -3.54
N MET A 16 6.92 -8.25 -3.67
CA MET A 16 7.76 -7.53 -2.69
C MET A 16 7.16 -7.53 -1.28
N LEU A 17 5.83 -7.36 -1.14
CA LEU A 17 5.15 -7.45 0.14
C LEU A 17 5.25 -8.86 0.75
N ALA A 18 5.10 -9.90 -0.07
CA ALA A 18 5.20 -11.30 0.37
C ALA A 18 6.63 -11.64 0.82
N ASP A 19 7.64 -11.14 0.12
CA ASP A 19 9.06 -11.35 0.41
C ASP A 19 9.61 -10.41 1.50
N GLY A 20 8.78 -9.49 2.02
CA GLY A 20 9.19 -8.56 3.08
C GLY A 20 10.16 -7.46 2.62
N LEU A 21 10.17 -7.14 1.32
CA LEU A 21 11.06 -6.17 0.69
C LEU A 21 10.51 -4.73 0.65
N VAL A 22 9.40 -4.47 1.35
CA VAL A 22 8.75 -3.16 1.39
C VAL A 22 8.96 -2.55 2.77
N ASP A 23 9.76 -1.49 2.83
CA ASP A 23 10.01 -0.73 4.06
C ASP A 23 8.85 0.22 4.40
N GLU A 24 8.30 0.90 3.38
CA GLU A 24 7.21 1.86 3.50
C GLU A 24 6.16 1.64 2.39
N LEU A 25 4.89 1.62 2.78
CA LEU A 25 3.75 1.39 1.90
C LEU A 25 2.91 2.66 1.81
N HIS A 26 2.89 3.28 0.63
CA HIS A 26 2.03 4.42 0.33
C HIS A 26 0.71 3.94 -0.30
N LEU A 27 -0.41 4.23 0.35
CA LEU A 27 -1.75 3.91 -0.12
C LEU A 27 -2.51 5.19 -0.43
N PHE A 28 -3.09 5.26 -1.63
CA PHE A 28 -4.03 6.31 -2.02
C PHE A 28 -5.44 5.72 -2.06
N VAL A 29 -6.27 6.16 -1.14
CA VAL A 29 -7.67 5.73 -1.04
C VAL A 29 -8.52 6.73 -1.80
N TYR A 30 -9.16 6.26 -2.87
CA TYR A 30 -10.03 7.07 -3.72
C TYR A 30 -11.49 6.96 -3.25
N PRO A 31 -12.29 8.05 -3.34
CA PRO A 31 -13.69 8.06 -2.92
C PRO A 31 -14.61 7.40 -3.97
N VAL A 32 -14.34 6.13 -4.30
CA VAL A 32 -15.10 5.35 -5.28
C VAL A 32 -15.13 3.86 -4.92
N THR A 33 -16.24 3.21 -5.20
CA THR A 33 -16.38 1.75 -5.08
C THR A 33 -16.27 1.09 -6.46
N LEU A 34 -15.31 0.19 -6.64
CA LEU A 34 -15.07 -0.51 -7.92
C LEU A 34 -15.93 -1.78 -8.10
N GLY A 35 -16.45 -2.37 -7.02
CA GLY A 35 -17.21 -3.62 -7.04
C GLY A 35 -16.33 -4.86 -7.23
N SER A 36 -15.59 -4.95 -8.34
CA SER A 36 -14.65 -6.06 -8.63
C SER A 36 -13.34 -5.56 -9.23
N GLY A 37 -12.29 -6.39 -9.19
CA GLY A 37 -10.99 -6.06 -9.76
C GLY A 37 -9.81 -6.66 -9.00
N LYS A 38 -8.60 -6.19 -9.35
CA LYS A 38 -7.34 -6.64 -8.74
C LYS A 38 -7.20 -6.04 -7.33
N ARG A 39 -7.08 -6.89 -6.30
CA ARG A 39 -6.92 -6.47 -4.89
C ARG A 39 -5.46 -6.44 -4.46
N LEU A 40 -4.90 -5.34 -3.92
CA LEU A 40 -3.51 -5.34 -3.44
C LEU A 40 -3.23 -6.51 -2.47
N PHE A 41 -4.13 -6.72 -1.51
CA PHE A 41 -4.10 -7.85 -0.59
C PHE A 41 -5.13 -8.88 -1.06
N ALA A 42 -4.66 -10.06 -1.48
CA ALA A 42 -5.51 -11.17 -1.90
C ALA A 42 -5.68 -12.18 -0.76
N ASP A 43 -6.69 -13.05 -0.90
CA ASP A 43 -6.95 -14.13 0.04
C ASP A 43 -5.72 -15.04 0.19
N GLY A 44 -5.40 -15.42 1.43
CA GLY A 44 -4.22 -16.21 1.76
C GLY A 44 -2.89 -15.43 1.81
N GLY A 45 -2.93 -14.10 1.68
CA GLY A 45 -1.75 -13.25 1.88
C GLY A 45 -1.22 -13.26 3.31
N THR A 46 0.06 -12.94 3.48
CA THR A 46 0.71 -12.84 4.80
C THR A 46 0.06 -11.72 5.63
N ALA A 47 -0.45 -12.08 6.80
CA ALA A 47 -0.93 -11.10 7.77
C ALA A 47 0.26 -10.28 8.31
N ALA A 48 0.11 -8.96 8.31
CA ALA A 48 1.08 -8.04 8.89
C ALA A 48 0.37 -6.92 9.62
N LYS A 49 0.90 -6.53 10.77
CA LYS A 49 0.47 -5.32 11.47
C LYS A 49 1.21 -4.13 10.87
N LEU A 50 0.48 -3.06 10.57
CA LEU A 50 1.03 -1.83 10.02
C LEU A 50 0.89 -0.70 11.04
N ALA A 51 1.87 0.19 11.07
CA ALA A 51 1.87 1.44 11.83
C ALA A 51 1.76 2.60 10.85
N LEU A 52 0.77 3.49 11.07
CA LEU A 52 0.61 4.71 10.29
C LEU A 52 1.76 5.67 10.63
N THR A 53 2.48 6.12 9.62
CA THR A 53 3.60 7.06 9.79
C THR A 53 3.28 8.45 9.25
N ASP A 54 2.39 8.54 8.26
CA ASP A 54 1.94 9.82 7.70
C ASP A 54 0.53 9.71 7.11
N THR A 55 -0.19 10.84 7.07
CA THR A 55 -1.53 10.93 6.49
C THR A 55 -1.79 12.33 5.93
N GLU A 56 -2.33 12.38 4.72
CA GLU A 56 -2.72 13.62 4.06
C GLU A 56 -4.09 13.44 3.37
N ALA A 57 -5.00 14.39 3.57
CA ALA A 57 -6.27 14.45 2.87
C ALA A 57 -6.23 15.56 1.82
N TYR A 58 -6.55 15.22 0.58
CA TYR A 58 -6.58 16.18 -0.53
C TYR A 58 -8.00 16.73 -0.76
N ASP A 59 -8.10 17.93 -1.33
CA ASP A 59 -9.38 18.56 -1.71
C ASP A 59 -10.22 17.72 -2.69
N SER A 60 -9.58 16.79 -3.41
CA SER A 60 -10.24 15.82 -4.29
C SER A 60 -11.01 14.71 -3.54
N GLY A 61 -10.88 14.64 -2.22
CA GLY A 61 -11.41 13.56 -1.39
C GLY A 61 -10.53 12.31 -1.37
N VAL A 62 -9.38 12.32 -2.06
CA VAL A 62 -8.36 11.26 -1.96
C VAL A 62 -7.65 11.39 -0.61
N VAL A 63 -7.38 10.25 0.04
CA VAL A 63 -6.57 10.19 1.25
C VAL A 63 -5.28 9.42 0.96
N HIS A 64 -4.13 10.06 1.19
CA HIS A 64 -2.83 9.40 1.21
C HIS A 64 -2.50 8.93 2.63
N LEU A 65 -2.03 7.69 2.72
CA LEU A 65 -1.61 7.04 3.95
C LEU A 65 -0.22 6.42 3.71
N ALA A 66 0.75 6.74 4.56
CA ALA A 66 2.03 6.05 4.59
C ALA A 66 2.08 5.10 5.80
N TYR A 67 2.49 3.86 5.56
CA TYR A 67 2.58 2.83 6.58
C TYR A 67 3.95 2.18 6.59
N ARG A 68 4.39 1.77 7.78
CA ARG A 68 5.50 0.83 7.97
C ARG A 68 5.02 -0.43 8.67
N ARG A 69 5.82 -1.50 8.64
CA ARG A 69 5.54 -2.66 9.52
C ARG A 69 5.59 -2.21 10.97
N ALA A 70 4.57 -2.58 11.74
CA ALA A 70 4.58 -2.38 13.17
C ALA A 70 5.47 -3.44 13.84
N GLU A 71 6.11 -3.05 14.95
CA GLU A 71 6.76 -3.97 15.89
C GLU A 71 5.74 -4.87 16.60
#